data_AF-A0A7Y4RCJ5-F1
#
_entry.id   AF-A0A7Y4RCJ5-F1
#
_cell.length_a   1.000
_cell.length_b   1.000
_cell.length_c   1.000
_cell.angle_alpha   90.00
_cell.angle_beta   90.00
_cell.angle_gamma   90.00
#
_symmetry.space_group_name_H-M   'P 1'
#
loop_
_entity.id
_entity.type
_entity.pdbx_description
1 polymer ?
#
loop_
_entity_poly.entity_id
_entity_poly.type
_entity_poly.pdbx_seq_one_letter_code
_entity_poly.pdbx_strand_id
1 'polypeptide(L)'
;MLAVAIVGHAAAALLYAVLLPDTSVRRAVYFGSKLVINALPVVWVFAIERRRMRFLRPSANAIVSGVCTGLVIGGAILLFYHSAIAGRLDATGLRARVGAYGMLDHFFLFAAFICVANSGMEEYYWRWFVFAGLKREMDWPWAVVVSAAGFTLHHIVVLAAYFSGAGLIVLCNLGVFVGGCIWAAQYHRTGSIYATWASHLIADAAIMVVAYDLLIGPVVP
;
A
#
# COMPACT_ATOMS: atom_id res chain seq x y z
N MET A 1 7.24 -12.13 -17.06
CA MET A 1 7.61 -11.67 -15.70
C MET A 1 6.66 -10.60 -15.18
N LEU A 2 6.46 -9.45 -15.86
CA LEU A 2 5.57 -8.37 -15.36
C LEU A 2 4.16 -8.84 -14.94
N ALA A 3 3.54 -9.75 -15.70
CA ALA A 3 2.26 -10.35 -15.32
C ALA A 3 2.29 -11.01 -13.93
N VAL A 4 3.36 -11.75 -13.60
CA VAL A 4 3.55 -12.37 -12.28
C VAL A 4 3.71 -11.30 -11.21
N ALA A 5 4.46 -10.22 -11.49
CA ALA A 5 4.63 -9.15 -10.52
C ALA A 5 3.34 -8.38 -10.22
N ILE A 6 2.47 -8.20 -11.21
CA ILE A 6 1.17 -7.53 -11.07
C ILE A 6 0.26 -8.31 -10.13
N VAL A 7 0.27 -9.65 -10.17
CA VAL A 7 -0.62 -10.47 -9.35
C VAL A 7 0.04 -11.01 -8.07
N GLY A 8 1.36 -10.98 -7.97
CA GLY A 8 2.14 -11.63 -6.91
C GLY A 8 1.76 -11.18 -5.50
N HIS A 9 1.57 -9.87 -5.29
CA HIS A 9 1.12 -9.33 -4.01
C HIS A 9 -0.29 -9.81 -3.62
N ALA A 10 -1.22 -9.89 -4.58
CA ALA A 10 -2.56 -10.38 -4.32
C ALA A 10 -2.56 -11.89 -4.05
N ALA A 11 -1.79 -12.67 -4.81
CA ALA A 11 -1.64 -14.10 -4.59
C ALA A 11 -1.04 -14.42 -3.22
N ALA A 12 0.01 -13.69 -2.80
CA ALA A 12 0.58 -13.82 -1.46
C ALA A 12 -0.45 -13.45 -0.38
N ALA A 13 -1.18 -12.36 -0.57
CA ALA A 13 -2.25 -11.96 0.35
C ALA A 13 -3.34 -13.01 0.49
N LEU A 14 -3.74 -13.68 -0.60
CA LEU A 14 -4.74 -14.76 -0.52
C LEU A 14 -4.22 -15.91 0.35
N LEU A 15 -2.95 -16.28 0.20
CA LEU A 15 -2.34 -17.34 1.01
C LEU A 15 -2.32 -16.98 2.50
N TYR A 16 -1.71 -15.85 2.88
CA TYR A 16 -1.55 -15.52 4.30
C TYR A 16 -2.80 -14.91 4.95
N ALA A 17 -3.71 -14.28 4.21
CA ALA A 17 -4.86 -13.59 4.81
C ALA A 17 -6.12 -14.46 4.84
N VAL A 18 -6.27 -15.37 3.87
CA VAL A 18 -7.52 -16.11 3.64
C VAL A 18 -7.35 -17.62 3.80
N LEU A 19 -6.36 -18.21 3.12
CA LEU A 19 -6.32 -19.66 2.91
C LEU A 19 -5.65 -20.45 4.04
N LEU A 20 -4.69 -19.85 4.75
CA LEU A 20 -3.91 -20.57 5.77
C LEU A 20 -4.54 -20.46 7.17
N PRO A 21 -5.06 -21.57 7.74
CA PRO A 21 -5.71 -21.54 9.05
C PRO A 21 -4.69 -21.45 10.20
N ASP A 22 -3.55 -22.10 10.08
CA ASP A 22 -2.53 -22.14 11.13
C ASP A 22 -1.78 -20.81 11.28
N THR A 23 -1.69 -20.30 12.50
CA THR A 23 -1.08 -18.99 12.80
C THR A 23 0.43 -18.96 12.56
N SER A 24 1.14 -20.06 12.83
CA SER A 24 2.60 -20.12 12.67
C SER A 24 3.01 -20.17 11.20
N VAL A 25 2.32 -21.01 10.42
CA VAL A 25 2.50 -21.12 8.97
C VAL A 25 2.13 -19.81 8.29
N ARG A 26 1.03 -19.17 8.71
CA ARG A 26 0.60 -17.87 8.20
C ARG A 26 1.64 -16.78 8.38
N ARG A 27 2.24 -16.67 9.57
CA ARG A 27 3.34 -15.72 9.86
C ARG A 27 4.54 -15.99 8.96
N ALA A 28 4.97 -17.25 8.86
CA ALA A 28 6.08 -17.64 8.00
C ALA A 28 5.83 -17.27 6.53
N VAL A 29 4.63 -17.56 6.01
CA VAL A 29 4.23 -17.23 4.64
C VAL A 29 4.10 -15.72 4.43
N TYR A 30 3.59 -14.96 5.39
CA TYR A 30 3.54 -13.50 5.33
C TYR A 30 4.94 -12.89 5.15
N PHE A 31 5.87 -13.21 6.05
CA PHE A 31 7.22 -12.66 5.99
C PHE A 31 8.02 -13.20 4.79
N GLY A 32 7.91 -14.50 4.51
CA GLY A 32 8.60 -15.15 3.39
C GLY A 32 8.14 -14.61 2.05
N SER A 33 6.82 -14.44 1.85
CA SER A 33 6.28 -13.86 0.62
C SER A 33 6.67 -12.39 0.45
N LYS A 34 6.65 -11.57 1.51
CA LYS A 34 7.15 -10.20 1.46
C LYS A 34 8.62 -10.15 1.04
N LEU A 35 9.47 -11.01 1.58
CA LEU A 35 10.88 -11.08 1.21
C LEU A 35 11.05 -11.47 -0.26
N VAL A 36 10.40 -12.55 -0.71
CA VAL A 36 10.51 -13.05 -2.09
C VAL A 36 10.00 -12.03 -3.09
N ILE A 37 8.82 -11.45 -2.84
CA ILE A 37 8.20 -10.48 -3.75
C ILE A 37 9.05 -9.21 -3.83
N ASN A 38 9.55 -8.67 -2.72
CA ASN A 38 10.39 -7.47 -2.76
C ASN A 38 11.80 -7.73 -3.27
N ALA A 39 12.31 -8.98 -3.21
CA ALA A 39 13.58 -9.35 -3.83
C ALA A 39 13.48 -9.52 -5.36
N LEU A 40 12.29 -9.87 -5.86
CA LEU A 40 12.06 -10.17 -7.28
C LEU A 40 12.52 -9.04 -8.23
N PRO A 41 12.18 -7.75 -7.99
CA PRO A 41 12.64 -6.69 -8.87
C PRO A 41 14.16 -6.50 -8.86
N VAL A 42 14.83 -6.67 -7.70
CA VAL A 42 16.31 -6.62 -7.62
C VAL A 42 16.91 -7.72 -8.49
N VAL A 43 16.48 -8.96 -8.29
CA VAL A 43 17.01 -10.12 -9.03
C VAL A 43 16.76 -9.96 -10.52
N TRP A 44 15.56 -9.56 -10.92
CA TRP A 44 15.22 -9.37 -12.33
C TRP A 44 16.07 -8.29 -12.99
N VAL A 45 16.13 -7.10 -12.40
CA VAL A 45 16.79 -5.94 -13.03
C VAL A 45 18.32 -6.11 -13.07
N PHE A 46 18.92 -6.65 -12.01
CA PHE A 46 20.38 -6.73 -11.89
C PHE A 46 20.97 -8.05 -12.36
N ALA A 47 20.34 -9.19 -12.05
CA ALA A 47 20.90 -10.49 -12.43
C ALA A 47 20.47 -10.90 -13.85
N ILE A 48 19.23 -10.61 -14.24
CA ILE A 48 18.67 -11.05 -15.53
C ILE A 48 18.87 -9.97 -16.60
N GLU A 49 18.36 -8.76 -16.40
CA GLU A 49 18.47 -7.68 -17.40
C GLU A 49 19.80 -6.94 -17.36
N ARG A 50 20.60 -7.13 -16.30
CA ARG A 50 21.94 -6.52 -16.10
C ARG A 50 21.95 -5.00 -16.29
N ARG A 51 20.87 -4.32 -15.91
CA ARG A 51 20.73 -2.87 -16.07
C ARG A 51 21.51 -2.13 -14.98
N ARG A 52 22.22 -1.06 -15.36
CA ARG A 52 22.80 -0.11 -14.40
C ARG A 52 21.72 0.89 -13.99
N MET A 53 21.50 1.00 -12.69
CA MET A 53 20.57 1.98 -12.14
C MET A 53 21.24 3.34 -11.93
N ARG A 54 20.50 4.41 -12.25
CA ARG A 54 20.78 5.75 -11.73
C ARG A 54 19.71 6.06 -10.70
N PHE A 55 20.11 6.03 -9.43
CA PHE A 55 19.28 6.57 -8.37
C PHE A 55 19.25 8.08 -8.51
N LEU A 56 18.08 8.62 -8.82
CA LEU A 56 17.87 10.06 -8.74
C LEU A 56 17.94 10.47 -7.27
N ARG A 57 18.56 11.62 -6.98
CA ARG A 57 18.56 12.17 -5.63
C ARG A 57 17.20 12.82 -5.35
N PRO A 58 16.74 12.83 -4.10
CA PRO A 58 15.56 13.60 -3.74
C PRO A 58 15.81 15.08 -4.06
N SER A 59 14.87 15.71 -4.77
CA SER A 59 14.86 17.16 -4.97
C SER A 59 13.82 17.79 -4.06
N ALA A 60 14.05 19.02 -3.60
CA ALA A 60 13.09 19.75 -2.77
C ALA A 60 11.72 19.84 -3.44
N ASN A 61 11.68 20.11 -4.74
CA ASN A 61 10.43 20.18 -5.51
C ASN A 61 9.67 18.84 -5.55
N ALA A 62 10.38 17.71 -5.65
CA ALA A 62 9.77 16.39 -5.59
C ALA A 62 9.15 16.12 -4.21
N ILE A 63 9.87 16.44 -3.13
CA ILE A 63 9.37 16.30 -1.76
C ILE A 63 8.14 17.20 -1.53
N VAL A 64 8.21 18.47 -1.91
CA VAL A 64 7.08 19.41 -1.77
C VAL A 64 5.86 18.91 -2.55
N SER A 65 6.04 18.47 -3.81
CA SER A 65 4.95 17.89 -4.60
C SER A 65 4.33 16.68 -3.89
N GLY A 66 5.16 15.78 -3.37
CA GLY A 66 4.72 14.61 -2.61
C GLY A 66 3.96 14.97 -1.35
N VAL A 67 4.47 15.92 -0.57
CA VAL A 67 3.81 16.39 0.65
C VAL A 67 2.45 17.02 0.32
N CYS A 68 2.37 17.89 -0.68
CA CYS A 68 1.09 18.49 -1.09
C CYS A 68 0.06 17.45 -1.51
N THR A 69 0.43 16.50 -2.36
CA THR A 69 -0.50 15.43 -2.78
C THR A 69 -0.86 14.52 -1.61
N GLY A 70 0.10 14.22 -0.73
CA GLY A 70 -0.11 13.44 0.48
C GLY A 70 -1.09 14.10 1.45
N LEU A 71 -0.97 15.41 1.69
CA LEU A 71 -1.89 16.16 2.54
C LEU A 71 -3.31 16.19 1.95
N VAL A 72 -3.45 16.30 0.63
CA VAL A 72 -4.76 16.23 -0.03
C VAL A 72 -5.39 14.84 0.12
N ILE A 73 -4.63 13.77 -0.15
CA ILE A 73 -5.13 12.40 -0.03
C ILE A 73 -5.43 12.06 1.43
N GLY A 74 -4.49 12.32 2.34
CA GLY A 74 -4.63 12.08 3.78
C GLY A 74 -5.77 12.88 4.38
N GLY A 75 -5.91 14.16 4.01
CA GLY A 75 -7.04 15.00 4.40
C GLY A 75 -8.37 14.44 3.91
N ALA A 76 -8.45 13.94 2.68
CA ALA A 76 -9.65 13.29 2.15
C ALA A 76 -9.99 12.00 2.92
N ILE A 77 -8.98 11.18 3.27
CA ILE A 77 -9.16 9.96 4.08
C ILE A 77 -9.75 10.33 5.46
N LEU A 78 -9.14 11.28 6.17
CA LEU A 78 -9.59 11.70 7.50
C LEU A 78 -10.98 12.34 7.46
N LEU A 79 -11.23 13.22 6.48
CA LEU A 79 -12.54 13.84 6.29
C LEU A 79 -13.61 12.77 6.07
N PHE A 80 -13.36 11.84 5.15
CA PHE A 80 -14.30 10.76 4.85
C PHE A 80 -14.55 9.87 6.08
N TYR A 81 -13.51 9.52 6.83
CA TYR A 81 -13.64 8.76 8.06
C TYR A 81 -14.55 9.49 9.06
N HIS A 82 -14.23 10.73 9.45
CA HIS A 82 -14.98 11.46 10.46
C HIS A 82 -16.40 11.84 10.01
N SER A 83 -16.63 12.10 8.72
CA SER A 83 -17.94 12.54 8.23
C SER A 83 -18.91 11.39 7.91
N ALA A 84 -18.40 10.21 7.53
CA ALA A 84 -19.24 9.15 6.98
C ALA A 84 -19.18 7.83 7.75
N ILE A 85 -18.07 7.54 8.44
CA ILE A 85 -17.80 6.20 8.98
C ILE A 85 -17.56 6.16 10.48
N ALA A 86 -17.01 7.22 11.08
CA ALA A 86 -16.71 7.28 12.51
C ALA A 86 -17.96 6.91 13.34
N GLY A 87 -17.80 6.01 14.31
CA GLY A 87 -18.89 5.47 15.14
C GLY A 87 -19.82 4.46 14.46
N ARG A 88 -19.67 4.19 13.15
CA ARG A 88 -20.51 3.23 12.39
C ARG A 88 -19.78 1.94 12.01
N LEU A 89 -18.46 1.91 12.20
CA LEU A 89 -17.61 0.76 11.90
C LEU A 89 -17.54 -0.19 13.09
N ASP A 90 -17.92 -1.45 12.90
CA ASP A 90 -17.61 -2.51 13.86
C ASP A 90 -16.13 -2.89 13.78
N ALA A 91 -15.35 -2.42 14.75
CA ALA A 91 -13.92 -2.72 14.85
C ALA A 91 -13.62 -4.05 15.56
N THR A 92 -14.62 -4.81 16.01
CA THR A 92 -14.41 -6.05 16.80
C THR A 92 -13.62 -7.08 16.01
N GLY A 93 -14.00 -7.31 14.75
CA GLY A 93 -13.28 -8.21 13.84
C GLY A 93 -11.85 -7.74 13.55
N LEU A 94 -11.67 -6.43 13.35
CA LEU A 94 -10.36 -5.82 13.13
C LEU A 94 -9.45 -6.03 14.36
N ARG A 95 -9.95 -5.72 15.56
CA ARG A 95 -9.23 -5.83 16.84
C ARG A 95 -8.76 -7.26 17.13
N ALA A 96 -9.61 -8.26 16.87
CA ALA A 96 -9.24 -9.67 17.02
C ALA A 96 -8.10 -10.07 16.06
N ARG A 97 -8.13 -9.59 14.81
CA ARG A 97 -7.12 -9.89 13.80
C ARG A 97 -5.79 -9.19 14.06
N VAL A 98 -5.81 -7.92 14.46
CA VAL A 98 -4.58 -7.17 14.74
C VAL A 98 -3.91 -7.57 16.07
N GLY A 99 -4.71 -7.94 17.08
CA GLY A 99 -4.18 -8.48 18.35
C GLY A 99 -3.33 -9.74 18.15
N ALA A 100 -3.68 -10.59 17.18
CA ALA A 100 -2.94 -11.82 16.87
C ALA A 100 -1.50 -11.58 16.37
N TYR A 101 -1.14 -10.35 16.01
CA TYR A 101 0.22 -9.98 15.55
C TYR A 101 1.00 -9.14 16.58
N GLY A 102 0.48 -8.93 17.79
CA GLY A 102 1.12 -8.05 18.79
C GLY A 102 1.13 -6.57 18.37
N MET A 103 0.27 -6.19 17.42
CA MET A 103 0.22 -4.82 16.90
C MET A 103 -0.17 -3.82 18.00
N LEU A 104 -1.10 -4.18 18.88
CA LEU A 104 -1.64 -3.25 19.89
C LEU A 104 -0.57 -2.82 20.89
N ASP A 105 0.31 -3.74 21.31
CA ASP A 105 1.39 -3.46 22.27
C ASP A 105 2.52 -2.62 21.67
N HIS A 106 2.63 -2.60 20.33
CA HIS A 106 3.69 -1.93 19.59
C HIS A 106 3.14 -1.01 18.49
N PHE A 107 1.96 -0.41 18.72
CA PHE A 107 1.22 0.31 17.68
C PHE A 107 2.05 1.38 16.98
N PHE A 108 2.75 2.24 17.73
CA PHE A 108 3.54 3.32 17.13
C PHE A 108 4.72 2.81 16.31
N LEU A 109 5.37 1.72 16.74
CA LEU A 109 6.44 1.08 15.98
C LEU A 109 5.89 0.45 14.70
N PHE A 110 4.73 -0.21 14.79
CA PHE A 110 4.03 -0.76 13.63
C PHE A 110 3.61 0.35 12.65
N ALA A 111 3.01 1.42 13.15
CA ALA A 111 2.60 2.58 12.35
C ALA A 111 3.80 3.22 11.65
N ALA A 112 4.92 3.44 12.35
CA ALA A 112 6.13 3.96 11.75
C ALA A 112 6.66 3.03 10.65
N PHE A 113 6.64 1.71 10.88
CA PHE A 113 7.02 0.74 9.86
C PHE A 113 6.10 0.81 8.63
N ILE A 114 4.78 0.86 8.82
CA ILE A 114 3.83 0.96 7.70
C ILE A 114 4.07 2.26 6.91
N CYS A 115 4.04 3.41 7.59
CA CYS A 115 4.14 4.70 6.92
C CYS A 115 5.48 4.90 6.20
N VAL A 116 6.59 4.40 6.75
CA VAL A 116 7.93 4.68 6.21
C VAL A 116 8.44 3.53 5.35
N ALA A 117 8.58 2.34 5.96
CA ALA A 117 9.22 1.20 5.31
C ALA A 117 8.29 0.49 4.33
N ASN A 118 7.03 0.23 4.73
CA ASN A 118 6.08 -0.45 3.86
C ASN A 118 5.73 0.39 2.64
N SER A 119 5.34 1.65 2.83
CA SER A 119 5.06 2.56 1.71
C SER A 119 6.26 2.68 0.76
N GLY A 120 7.50 2.73 1.29
CA GLY A 120 8.72 2.78 0.49
C GLY A 120 8.94 1.52 -0.34
N MET A 121 8.73 0.34 0.26
CA MET A 121 8.77 -0.94 -0.46
C MET A 121 7.70 -1.03 -1.55
N GLU A 122 6.49 -0.54 -1.26
CA GLU A 122 5.40 -0.52 -2.22
C GLU A 122 5.67 0.43 -3.39
N GLU A 123 6.19 1.63 -3.15
CA GLU A 123 6.58 2.55 -4.23
C GLU A 123 7.73 1.99 -5.07
N TYR A 124 8.71 1.35 -4.42
CA TYR A 124 9.78 0.63 -5.09
C TYR A 124 9.23 -0.45 -6.03
N TYR A 125 8.32 -1.27 -5.54
CA TYR A 125 7.79 -2.38 -6.32
C TYR A 125 6.83 -1.90 -7.42
N TRP A 126 5.86 -1.06 -7.07
CA TRP A 126 4.78 -0.71 -7.98
C TRP A 126 5.15 0.40 -8.95
N ARG A 127 5.92 1.41 -8.53
CA ARG A 127 6.20 2.59 -9.36
C ARG A 127 7.53 2.42 -10.06
N TRP A 128 8.58 2.10 -9.31
CA TRP A 128 9.91 1.91 -9.91
C TRP A 128 10.00 0.64 -10.77
N PHE A 129 9.37 -0.47 -10.38
CA PHE A 129 9.46 -1.72 -11.15
C PHE A 129 8.26 -1.99 -12.05
N VAL A 130 7.06 -2.19 -11.50
CA VAL A 130 5.88 -2.61 -12.29
C VAL A 130 5.48 -1.53 -13.30
N PHE A 131 5.21 -0.30 -12.85
CA PHE A 131 4.80 0.80 -13.72
C PHE A 131 5.88 1.16 -14.74
N ALA A 132 7.15 1.28 -14.31
CA ALA A 132 8.25 1.56 -15.24
C ALA A 132 8.46 0.45 -16.28
N GLY A 133 8.22 -0.81 -15.90
CA GLY A 133 8.20 -1.95 -16.83
C GLY A 133 7.04 -1.86 -17.82
N LEU A 134 5.82 -1.61 -17.33
CA LEU A 134 4.64 -1.45 -18.19
C LEU A 134 4.80 -0.31 -19.19
N LYS A 135 5.39 0.82 -18.78
CA LYS A 135 5.69 1.94 -19.69
C LYS A 135 6.60 1.59 -20.88
N ARG A 136 7.29 0.45 -20.85
CA ARG A 136 8.09 -0.04 -21.99
C ARG A 136 7.28 -0.86 -22.99
N GLU A 137 6.13 -1.36 -22.56
CA GLU A 137 5.27 -2.27 -23.32
C GLU A 137 3.95 -1.60 -23.78
N MET A 138 3.58 -0.46 -23.19
CA MET A 138 2.36 0.27 -23.52
C MET A 138 2.48 1.77 -23.22
N ASP A 139 1.54 2.55 -23.76
CA ASP A 139 1.44 3.98 -23.49
C ASP A 139 1.22 4.27 -22.00
N TRP A 140 1.79 5.39 -21.55
CA TRP A 140 1.83 5.70 -20.12
C TRP A 140 0.46 5.79 -19.42
N PRO A 141 -0.65 6.25 -20.05
CA PRO A 141 -1.95 6.26 -19.38
C PRO A 141 -2.45 4.84 -19.10
N TRP A 142 -2.23 3.90 -20.01
CA TRP A 142 -2.56 2.48 -19.80
C TRP A 142 -1.67 1.84 -18.75
N ALA A 143 -0.37 2.17 -18.75
CA ALA A 143 0.54 1.73 -17.70
C ALA A 143 0.09 2.21 -16.30
N VAL A 144 -0.44 3.44 -16.20
CA VAL A 144 -1.02 3.98 -14.96
C VAL A 144 -2.19 3.11 -14.51
N VAL A 145 -3.17 2.90 -15.39
CA VAL A 145 -4.39 2.12 -15.06
C VAL A 145 -4.05 0.69 -14.66
N VAL A 146 -3.22 -0.01 -15.44
CA VAL A 146 -2.88 -1.42 -15.20
C VAL A 146 -2.07 -1.58 -13.90
N SER A 147 -1.09 -0.71 -13.65
CA SER A 147 -0.32 -0.77 -12.40
C SER A 147 -1.17 -0.46 -11.16
N ALA A 148 -2.08 0.53 -11.25
CA ALA A 148 -3.01 0.86 -10.18
C ALA A 148 -4.04 -0.26 -9.93
N ALA A 149 -4.51 -0.92 -10.98
CA ALA A 149 -5.41 -2.07 -10.85
C ALA A 149 -4.73 -3.24 -10.13
N GLY A 150 -3.47 -3.56 -10.48
CA GLY A 150 -2.69 -4.57 -9.78
C GLY A 150 -2.46 -4.22 -8.30
N PHE A 151 -2.10 -2.96 -8.02
CA PHE A 151 -1.96 -2.45 -6.65
C PHE A 151 -3.26 -2.61 -5.85
N THR A 152 -4.40 -2.28 -6.48
CA THR A 152 -5.73 -2.39 -5.87
C THR A 152 -6.14 -3.85 -5.65
N LEU A 153 -5.77 -4.77 -6.55
CA LEU A 153 -6.09 -6.19 -6.40
C LEU A 153 -5.53 -6.78 -5.09
N HIS A 154 -4.31 -6.37 -4.70
CA HIS A 154 -3.76 -6.72 -3.40
C HIS A 154 -4.61 -6.20 -2.24
N HIS A 155 -5.04 -4.94 -2.32
CA HIS A 155 -5.84 -4.29 -1.29
C HIS A 155 -7.26 -4.83 -1.19
N ILE A 156 -7.84 -5.33 -2.28
CA ILE A 156 -9.13 -6.04 -2.25
C ILE A 156 -9.02 -7.25 -1.30
N VAL A 157 -7.96 -8.05 -1.45
CA VAL A 157 -7.74 -9.24 -0.62
C VAL A 157 -7.50 -8.86 0.84
N VAL A 158 -6.66 -7.85 1.08
CA VAL A 158 -6.36 -7.38 2.44
C VAL A 158 -7.64 -6.83 3.09
N LEU A 159 -8.31 -5.86 2.47
CA LEU A 159 -9.50 -5.23 3.06
C LEU A 159 -10.63 -6.24 3.30
N ALA A 160 -10.86 -7.19 2.40
CA ALA A 160 -11.85 -8.25 2.59
C ALA A 160 -11.50 -9.24 3.72
N ALA A 161 -10.23 -9.36 4.09
CA ALA A 161 -9.81 -10.20 5.22
C ALA A 161 -9.99 -9.51 6.59
N TYR A 162 -10.04 -8.18 6.62
CA TYR A 162 -10.12 -7.38 7.86
C TYR A 162 -11.48 -6.71 8.08
N PHE A 163 -12.28 -6.49 7.02
CA PHE A 163 -13.60 -5.86 7.08
C PHE A 163 -14.67 -6.75 6.45
N SER A 164 -15.92 -6.65 6.91
CA SER A 164 -17.06 -7.45 6.43
C SER A 164 -18.04 -6.66 5.55
N GLY A 165 -17.97 -5.32 5.53
CA GLY A 165 -18.90 -4.47 4.79
C GLY A 165 -18.54 -4.32 3.31
N ALA A 166 -19.22 -5.03 2.41
CA ALA A 166 -18.94 -5.02 0.97
C ALA A 166 -18.93 -3.61 0.35
N GLY A 167 -19.90 -2.75 0.69
CA GLY A 167 -19.94 -1.37 0.20
C GLY A 167 -18.74 -0.54 0.65
N LEU A 168 -18.31 -0.69 1.90
CA LEU A 168 -17.11 -0.04 2.42
C LEU A 168 -15.85 -0.55 1.72
N ILE A 169 -15.72 -1.87 1.56
CA ILE A 169 -14.57 -2.48 0.87
C ILE A 169 -14.46 -1.95 -0.57
N VAL A 170 -15.57 -1.87 -1.30
CA VAL A 170 -15.58 -1.30 -2.66
C VAL A 170 -15.13 0.17 -2.64
N LEU A 171 -15.70 0.99 -1.76
CA LEU A 171 -15.38 2.41 -1.68
C LEU A 171 -13.91 2.67 -1.27
N CYS A 172 -13.40 1.94 -0.30
CA CYS A 172 -11.98 1.99 0.07
C CYS A 172 -11.07 1.58 -1.10
N ASN A 173 -11.42 0.52 -1.83
CA ASN A 173 -10.63 0.09 -3.00
C ASN A 173 -10.71 1.07 -4.17
N LEU A 174 -11.82 1.80 -4.36
CA LEU A 174 -11.86 2.92 -5.30
C LEU A 174 -10.87 4.01 -4.89
N GLY A 175 -10.79 4.35 -3.60
CA GLY A 175 -9.78 5.27 -3.07
C GLY A 175 -8.35 4.78 -3.32
N VAL A 176 -8.07 3.49 -3.04
CA VAL A 176 -6.77 2.85 -3.32
C VAL A 176 -6.42 2.92 -4.80
N PHE A 177 -7.37 2.63 -5.69
CA PHE A 177 -7.16 2.70 -7.14
C PHE A 177 -6.85 4.12 -7.60
N VAL A 178 -7.61 5.12 -7.12
CA VAL A 178 -7.37 6.53 -7.42
C VAL A 178 -6.00 6.97 -6.90
N GLY A 179 -5.63 6.61 -5.68
CA GLY A 179 -4.31 6.85 -5.11
C GLY A 179 -3.20 6.23 -5.98
N GLY A 180 -3.35 4.96 -6.35
CA GLY A 180 -2.44 4.25 -7.27
C GLY A 180 -2.25 4.99 -8.60
N CYS A 181 -3.35 5.48 -9.19
CA CYS A 181 -3.32 6.29 -10.40
C CYS A 181 -2.57 7.62 -10.21
N ILE A 182 -2.85 8.34 -9.11
CA ILE A 182 -2.19 9.61 -8.77
C ILE A 182 -0.68 9.39 -8.62
N TRP A 183 -0.25 8.38 -7.85
CA TRP A 183 1.16 8.10 -7.62
C TRP A 183 1.87 7.65 -8.90
N ALA A 184 1.28 6.78 -9.72
CA ALA A 184 1.88 6.40 -11.00
C ALA A 184 2.04 7.61 -11.94
N ALA A 185 1.05 8.49 -12.00
CA ALA A 185 1.11 9.72 -12.79
C ALA A 185 2.13 10.73 -12.21
N GLN A 186 2.23 10.86 -10.89
CA GLN A 186 3.22 11.71 -10.22
C GLN A 186 4.65 11.19 -10.45
N TYR A 187 4.86 9.87 -10.38
CA TYR A 187 6.14 9.25 -10.72
C TYR A 187 6.50 9.50 -12.19
N HIS A 188 5.54 9.38 -13.11
CA HIS A 188 5.77 9.69 -14.52
C HIS A 188 6.23 11.15 -14.73
N ARG A 189 5.53 12.11 -14.11
CA ARG A 189 5.78 13.55 -14.31
C ARG A 189 7.07 14.03 -13.65
N THR A 190 7.37 13.51 -12.45
CA THR A 190 8.51 13.98 -11.66
C THR A 190 9.77 13.15 -11.89
N GLY A 191 9.63 11.91 -12.39
CA GLY A 191 10.69 10.93 -12.45
C GLY A 191 11.21 10.50 -11.07
N SER A 192 10.57 10.91 -9.97
CA SER A 192 11.08 10.76 -8.61
C SER A 192 10.22 9.84 -7.77
N ILE A 193 10.82 8.76 -7.27
CA ILE A 193 10.19 7.87 -6.29
C ILE A 193 9.96 8.59 -4.95
N TYR A 194 10.76 9.60 -4.62
CA TYR A 194 10.62 10.33 -3.36
C TYR A 194 9.36 11.21 -3.33
N ALA A 195 8.90 11.70 -4.49
CA ALA A 195 7.64 12.43 -4.57
C ALA A 195 6.47 11.51 -4.21
N THR A 196 6.40 10.34 -4.84
CA THR A 196 5.32 9.39 -4.57
C THR A 196 5.42 8.79 -3.18
N TRP A 197 6.62 8.47 -2.71
CA TRP A 197 6.84 7.94 -1.36
C TRP A 197 6.44 8.94 -0.26
N ALA A 198 6.80 10.22 -0.37
CA ALA A 198 6.36 11.22 0.59
C ALA A 198 4.83 11.36 0.61
N SER A 199 4.19 11.30 -0.57
CA SER A 199 2.73 11.32 -0.66
C SER A 199 2.08 10.10 -0.04
N HIS A 200 2.61 8.91 -0.30
CA HIS A 200 2.10 7.64 0.20
C HIS A 200 2.28 7.53 1.71
N LEU A 201 3.45 7.90 2.24
CA LEU A 201 3.72 7.96 3.67
C LEU A 201 2.67 8.77 4.43
N ILE A 202 2.25 9.92 3.90
CA ILE A 202 1.23 10.77 4.54
C ILE A 202 -0.16 10.12 4.46
N ALA A 203 -0.49 9.46 3.34
CA ALA A 203 -1.73 8.71 3.21
C ALA A 203 -1.79 7.55 4.22
N ASP A 204 -0.69 6.81 4.37
CA ASP A 204 -0.56 5.74 5.37
C ASP A 204 -0.64 6.30 6.79
N ALA A 205 -0.04 7.46 7.06
CA ALA A 205 -0.16 8.12 8.36
C ALA A 205 -1.62 8.47 8.68
N ALA A 206 -2.38 8.96 7.70
CA ALA A 206 -3.83 9.19 7.86
C ALA A 206 -4.59 7.89 8.16
N ILE A 207 -4.26 6.78 7.46
CA ILE A 207 -4.85 5.47 7.74
C ILE A 207 -4.47 4.98 9.15
N MET A 208 -3.23 5.21 9.61
CA MET A 208 -2.80 4.85 10.97
C MET A 208 -3.51 5.70 12.03
N VAL A 209 -3.83 6.97 11.75
CA VAL A 209 -4.68 7.78 12.64
C VAL A 209 -6.08 7.18 12.75
N VAL A 210 -6.68 6.77 11.63
CA VAL A 210 -7.98 6.07 11.63
C VAL A 210 -7.88 4.75 12.41
N ALA A 211 -6.82 3.97 12.21
CA ALA A 211 -6.61 2.72 12.92
C ALA A 211 -6.43 2.94 14.43
N TYR A 212 -5.74 4.00 14.84
CA TYR A 212 -5.59 4.38 16.24
C TYR A 212 -6.96 4.67 16.86
N ASP A 213 -7.79 5.48 16.20
CA ASP A 213 -9.14 5.81 16.69
C ASP A 213 -10.02 4.56 16.84
N LEU A 214 -10.00 3.66 15.86
CA LEU A 214 -10.79 2.42 15.89
C LEU A 214 -10.32 1.38 16.93
N LEU A 215 -9.04 1.36 17.29
CA LEU A 215 -8.44 0.28 18.09
C LEU A 215 -8.07 0.69 19.51
N ILE A 216 -7.62 1.93 19.70
CA ILE A 216 -7.01 2.44 20.93
C ILE A 216 -7.74 3.68 21.44
N GLY A 217 -8.32 4.48 20.54
CA GLY A 217 -9.05 5.70 20.87
C GLY A 217 -10.15 5.48 21.92
N PRO A 218 -10.48 6.50 22.71
CA PRO A 218 -11.59 6.41 23.65
C PRO A 218 -12.88 6.13 22.87
N VAL A 219 -13.70 5.20 23.37
CA VAL A 219 -15.08 5.05 22.88
C VAL A 219 -15.77 6.38 23.13
N VAL A 220 -15.95 7.20 22.09
CA VAL A 220 -16.71 8.43 22.21
C VAL A 220 -18.16 8.00 22.52
N PRO A 221 -18.71 8.36 23.69
CA PRO A 221 -20.04 7.93 24.11
C PRO A 221 -21.16 8.47 23.21
#